data_AF-A0A9P0I363-F1
#
_entry.id   AF-A0A9P0I363-F1
#
_cell.length_a   1.000
_cell.length_b   1.000
_cell.length_c   1.000
_cell.angle_alpha   90.00
_cell.angle_beta   90.00
_cell.angle_gamma   90.00
#
_symmetry.space_group_name_H-M   'P 1'
#
loop_
_entity.id
_entity.type
_entity.pdbx_description
1 polymer ?
#
loop_
_entity_poly.entity_id
_entity_poly.type
_entity_poly.pdbx_seq_one_letter_code
_entity_poly.pdbx_strand_id
1 'polypeptide(L)'
;MCKTQCVLALLALSVGVAHSWDIAVTSGDRLEFFLSNGTKSQTEDSQFRDLTLLAYDAVHNMLLFVDRQSDNASIFSFNITSKKYQSLVAKKAYENIQGLAFDPVKGLLFWTDTNDRSIYWISLKPGYKNHLYGNLLIKMDDELPRAIAVDSCRGYVYWTNTNVKKPTIERALYDGTKREVIVDNNIFMPVSLAIDQQTKKLYWADDREGIHYSIESADLDGTNRKTLLTGIHHQPNTLTVSKDSIYWVDWGFKSVWQLPKNPPIEPEPVQISNFNPETPFGIAANYKIEDQIQGIEECKALKSLPQNNSEISDSFNIPKDVGLFCVHGTKVNGKLLCKCTLGYTGDRCDISVCQNYCFQGDCGVNDVGKPECRCNSGYSGQRCEVNECHGYCLNNGACSLNEKNERECQCIGDFEGSRCETPKVFTTTTTSTTSTSTSTPTTTTTDAPVMAAETNTSCQCNNTDSEAVSRSSISMSSQNDIIATCGDGWDSVRDPIIIILAIICSALCLACVVLITKILQLKKRPRIKKRIIVNKNVTPMTARPDQCEITIENCCNMNICETPCFEPRSTIRPSLLDSKPGKEEKKNLIANMEYPDDPY
;
A
#
# COMPACT_ATOMS: atom_id res chain seq x y z
N MET A 1 10.76 44.77 -22.55
CA MET A 1 10.02 44.19 -21.40
C MET A 1 9.60 42.73 -21.59
N CYS A 2 9.53 42.18 -22.82
CA CYS A 2 9.06 40.80 -23.05
C CYS A 2 10.06 39.69 -22.66
N LYS A 3 11.38 39.90 -22.84
CA LYS A 3 12.40 38.87 -22.48
C LYS A 3 12.57 38.66 -20.97
N THR A 4 12.44 39.72 -20.17
CA THR A 4 12.54 39.64 -18.70
C THR A 4 11.35 38.93 -18.08
N GLN A 5 10.14 39.12 -18.62
CA GLN A 5 8.94 38.37 -18.20
C GLN A 5 8.99 36.90 -18.63
N CYS A 6 9.51 36.57 -19.82
CA CYS A 6 9.69 35.16 -20.22
C CYS A 6 10.75 34.43 -19.39
N VAL A 7 11.86 35.09 -19.01
CA VAL A 7 12.89 34.47 -18.17
C VAL A 7 12.42 34.34 -16.71
N LEU A 8 11.66 35.31 -16.19
CA LEU A 8 10.99 35.18 -14.89
C LEU A 8 9.90 34.12 -14.91
N ALA A 9 9.16 33.95 -16.00
CA ALA A 9 8.17 32.88 -16.17
C ALA A 9 8.84 31.51 -16.30
N LEU A 10 9.98 31.40 -17.00
CA LEU A 10 10.76 30.16 -17.11
C LEU A 10 11.49 29.81 -15.81
N LEU A 11 11.96 30.80 -15.05
CA LEU A 11 12.48 30.60 -13.69
C LEU A 11 11.35 30.30 -12.69
N ALA A 12 10.17 30.90 -12.83
CA ALA A 12 9.00 30.55 -12.05
C ALA A 12 8.42 29.18 -12.44
N LEU A 13 8.60 28.74 -13.69
CA LEU A 13 8.25 27.40 -14.14
C LEU A 13 9.30 26.37 -13.70
N SER A 14 10.59 26.71 -13.63
CA SER A 14 11.64 25.78 -13.16
C SER A 14 11.76 25.72 -11.63
N VAL A 15 11.41 26.79 -10.92
CA VAL A 15 11.24 26.82 -9.45
C VAL A 15 9.82 26.37 -9.05
N GLY A 16 8.84 26.49 -9.94
CA GLY A 16 7.43 26.10 -9.75
C GLY A 16 7.11 24.63 -10.05
N VAL A 17 8.09 23.82 -10.47
CA VAL A 17 7.99 22.34 -10.40
C VAL A 17 8.22 21.83 -8.96
N ALA A 18 8.18 22.72 -7.97
CA ALA A 18 8.12 22.34 -6.57
C ALA A 18 6.75 21.70 -6.27
N HIS A 19 6.64 20.38 -6.51
CA HIS A 19 5.75 19.48 -5.79
C HIS A 19 4.26 19.91 -5.75
N SER A 20 3.67 20.26 -6.89
CA SER A 20 2.21 20.42 -6.93
C SER A 20 1.53 19.05 -6.84
N TRP A 21 0.62 18.90 -5.88
CA TRP A 21 -0.22 17.73 -5.67
C TRP A 21 -1.62 18.22 -5.28
N ASP A 22 -2.65 17.50 -5.71
CA ASP A 22 -4.05 17.84 -5.45
C ASP A 22 -4.66 16.90 -4.40
N ILE A 23 -4.23 15.63 -4.38
CA ILE A 23 -4.63 14.65 -3.38
C ILE A 23 -3.43 13.84 -2.89
N ALA A 24 -3.43 13.49 -1.61
CA ALA A 24 -2.50 12.56 -0.98
C ALA A 24 -3.29 11.36 -0.47
N VAL A 25 -2.76 10.16 -0.67
CA VAL A 25 -3.42 8.88 -0.37
C VAL A 25 -2.45 7.96 0.35
N THR A 26 -2.90 7.25 1.37
CA THR A 26 -2.12 6.18 2.01
C THR A 26 -2.50 4.82 1.44
N SER A 27 -1.47 3.99 1.17
CA SER A 27 -1.62 2.60 0.72
C SER A 27 -0.49 1.78 1.33
N GLY A 28 -0.82 0.90 2.28
CA GLY A 28 0.16 0.05 2.95
C GLY A 28 1.28 0.87 3.62
N ASP A 29 2.51 0.69 3.14
CA ASP A 29 3.70 1.39 3.63
C ASP A 29 4.01 2.70 2.86
N ARG A 30 3.08 3.18 2.02
CA ARG A 30 3.32 4.30 1.11
C ARG A 30 2.37 5.46 1.33
N LEU A 31 2.93 6.65 1.19
CA LEU A 31 2.21 7.90 1.02
C LEU A 31 2.38 8.37 -0.43
N GLU A 32 1.29 8.39 -1.18
CA GLU A 32 1.27 8.67 -2.61
C GLU A 32 0.54 9.98 -2.92
N PHE A 33 1.12 10.78 -3.80
CA PHE A 33 0.58 12.09 -4.20
C PHE A 33 0.14 12.07 -5.65
N PHE A 34 -1.05 12.60 -5.93
CA PHE A 34 -1.62 12.65 -7.28
C PHE A 34 -2.09 14.07 -7.62
N LEU A 35 -2.07 14.37 -8.92
CA LEU A 35 -2.79 15.49 -9.51
C LEU A 35 -4.26 15.10 -9.74
N SER A 36 -5.11 16.10 -9.90
CA SER A 36 -6.55 15.98 -10.15
C SER A 36 -6.89 15.19 -11.42
N ASN A 37 -5.96 15.06 -12.35
CA ASN A 37 -6.10 14.23 -13.55
C ASN A 37 -5.68 12.76 -13.35
N GLY A 38 -5.36 12.34 -12.12
CA GLY A 38 -4.90 10.99 -11.78
C GLY A 38 -3.40 10.74 -11.98
N THR A 39 -2.65 11.73 -12.47
CA THR A 39 -1.20 11.58 -12.66
C THR A 39 -0.50 11.54 -11.30
N LYS A 40 0.23 10.47 -11.04
CA LYS A 40 1.05 10.31 -9.85
C LYS A 40 2.24 11.29 -9.88
N SER A 41 2.36 12.11 -8.85
CA SER A 41 3.37 13.19 -8.72
C SER A 41 4.56 12.74 -7.87
N GLN A 42 4.31 12.13 -6.70
CA GLN A 42 5.36 11.74 -5.74
C GLN A 42 4.95 10.51 -4.92
N THR A 43 5.93 9.82 -4.34
CA THR A 43 5.75 8.76 -3.34
C THR A 43 6.79 8.87 -2.24
N GLU A 44 6.37 8.58 -1.01
CA GLU A 44 7.22 8.43 0.16
C GLU A 44 6.94 7.04 0.77
N ASP A 45 7.96 6.19 0.92
CA ASP A 45 7.82 4.77 1.30
C ASP A 45 8.83 4.31 2.37
N SER A 46 9.97 5.00 2.52
CA SER A 46 11.09 4.52 3.36
C SER A 46 10.90 4.56 4.89
N GLN A 47 9.80 5.12 5.40
CA GLN A 47 9.64 5.41 6.84
C GLN A 47 8.39 4.80 7.49
N PHE A 48 7.51 4.20 6.70
CA PHE A 48 6.19 3.80 7.18
C PHE A 48 6.01 2.28 7.12
N ARG A 49 5.14 1.75 7.96
CA ARG A 49 4.83 0.31 7.98
C ARG A 49 3.40 0.01 7.54
N ASP A 50 2.43 0.76 8.07
CA ASP A 50 1.01 0.55 7.77
C ASP A 50 0.21 1.85 8.00
N LEU A 51 0.24 2.71 6.99
CA LEU A 51 -0.42 3.99 6.99
C LEU A 51 -1.93 3.83 6.76
N THR A 52 -2.71 4.43 7.67
CA THR A 52 -4.18 4.30 7.64
C THR A 52 -4.86 5.65 7.40
N LEU A 53 -4.79 6.58 8.34
CA LEU A 53 -5.51 7.85 8.25
C LEU A 53 -4.64 8.98 7.72
N LEU A 54 -5.27 9.99 7.11
CA LEU A 54 -4.62 11.24 6.70
C LEU A 54 -5.47 12.45 7.10
N ALA A 55 -4.79 13.49 7.58
CA ALA A 55 -5.28 14.85 7.64
C ALA A 55 -4.21 15.80 7.08
N TYR A 56 -4.63 16.90 6.48
CA TYR A 56 -3.73 17.89 5.91
C TYR A 56 -3.92 19.25 6.56
N ASP A 57 -2.80 19.90 6.86
CA ASP A 57 -2.74 21.27 7.31
C ASP A 57 -2.01 22.14 6.27
N ALA A 58 -2.79 22.95 5.57
CA ALA A 58 -2.29 23.87 4.56
C ALA A 58 -1.50 25.05 5.14
N VAL A 59 -1.68 25.41 6.43
CA VAL A 59 -0.99 26.55 7.04
C VAL A 59 0.50 26.23 7.24
N HIS A 60 0.78 25.03 7.74
CA HIS A 60 2.13 24.57 8.06
C HIS A 60 2.70 23.61 6.99
N ASN A 61 1.97 23.37 5.91
CA ASN A 61 2.29 22.41 4.84
C ASN A 61 2.68 21.02 5.38
N MET A 62 1.80 20.49 6.24
CA MET A 62 2.05 19.30 7.05
C MET A 62 0.94 18.28 6.85
N LEU A 63 1.32 17.02 6.67
CA LEU A 63 0.42 15.88 6.74
C LEU A 63 0.49 15.26 8.14
N LEU A 64 -0.67 14.86 8.63
CA LEU A 64 -0.84 14.13 9.87
C LEU A 64 -1.42 12.77 9.54
N PHE A 65 -0.89 11.71 10.13
CA PHE A 65 -1.30 10.35 9.78
C PHE A 65 -1.13 9.38 10.94
N VAL A 66 -1.76 8.22 10.78
CA VAL A 66 -1.63 7.09 11.70
C VAL A 66 -0.84 5.97 11.05
N ASP A 67 0.23 5.53 11.71
CA ASP A 67 0.93 4.29 11.37
C ASP A 67 0.56 3.21 12.40
N ARG A 68 -0.30 2.28 11.97
CA ARG A 68 -0.88 1.25 12.84
C ARG A 68 0.16 0.23 13.32
N GLN A 69 1.23 0.02 12.56
CA GLN A 69 2.27 -0.95 12.87
C GLN A 69 3.55 -0.32 13.44
N SER A 70 3.55 1.00 13.64
CA SER A 70 4.60 1.65 14.40
C SER A 70 4.60 1.20 15.87
N ASP A 71 5.79 1.19 16.47
CA ASP A 71 6.01 0.61 17.81
C ASP A 71 5.72 1.63 18.91
N ASN A 72 6.25 2.85 18.81
CA ASN A 72 6.28 3.83 19.90
C ASN A 72 5.17 4.89 19.87
N ALA A 73 4.63 5.16 18.69
CA ALA A 73 3.67 6.22 18.48
C ALA A 73 2.61 5.78 17.48
N SER A 74 1.44 6.39 17.58
CA SER A 74 0.29 6.10 16.72
C SER A 74 0.10 7.19 15.70
N ILE A 75 0.25 8.46 16.12
CA ILE A 75 0.02 9.63 15.30
C ILE A 75 1.32 10.37 15.06
N PHE A 76 1.54 10.75 13.81
CA PHE A 76 2.76 11.37 13.32
C PHE A 76 2.45 12.60 12.47
N SER A 77 3.43 13.47 12.34
CA SER A 77 3.45 14.54 11.34
C SER A 77 4.58 14.33 10.32
N PHE A 78 4.30 14.76 9.09
CA PHE A 78 5.26 14.86 8.01
C PHE A 78 5.15 16.23 7.37
N ASN A 79 6.19 17.03 7.51
CA ASN A 79 6.28 18.33 6.83
C ASN A 79 6.76 18.12 5.40
N ILE A 80 5.94 18.50 4.42
CA ILE A 80 6.18 18.17 3.01
C ILE A 80 7.41 18.92 2.47
N THR A 81 7.62 20.17 2.88
CA THR A 81 8.73 21.01 2.39
C THR A 81 10.08 20.58 2.96
N SER A 82 10.15 20.37 4.27
CA SER A 82 11.40 19.99 4.95
C SER A 82 11.67 18.48 4.92
N LYS A 83 10.67 17.67 4.53
CA LYS A 83 10.68 16.21 4.62
C LYS A 83 10.97 15.71 6.04
N LYS A 84 10.63 16.52 7.05
CA LYS A 84 10.81 16.20 8.47
C LYS A 84 9.63 15.36 8.96
N TYR A 85 9.96 14.24 9.59
CA TYR A 85 9.02 13.34 10.24
C TYR A 85 9.10 13.50 11.77
N GLN A 86 7.95 13.51 12.44
CA GLN A 86 7.89 13.63 13.91
C GLN A 86 6.75 12.81 14.49
N SER A 87 7.00 12.17 15.64
CA SER A 87 5.99 11.44 16.41
C SER A 87 5.25 12.39 17.36
N LEU A 88 3.92 12.35 17.37
CA LEU A 88 3.07 13.31 18.11
C LEU A 88 2.32 12.69 19.29
N VAL A 89 1.80 11.47 19.13
CA VAL A 89 1.05 10.74 20.18
C VAL A 89 1.61 9.34 20.37
N ALA A 90 1.85 8.95 21.62
CA ALA A 90 2.39 7.63 21.95
C ALA A 90 1.34 6.53 21.79
N LYS A 91 1.80 5.33 21.49
CA LYS A 91 0.95 4.18 21.23
C LYS A 91 0.34 3.58 22.48
N LYS A 92 -0.99 3.48 22.54
CA LYS A 92 -1.73 2.78 23.59
C LYS A 92 -1.96 1.32 23.20
N ALA A 93 -2.01 0.43 24.19
CA ALA A 93 -2.39 -0.96 23.96
C ALA A 93 -3.86 -1.05 23.51
N TYR A 94 -4.12 -1.84 22.47
CA TYR A 94 -5.47 -2.10 21.93
C TYR A 94 -6.23 -0.87 21.40
N GLU A 95 -5.52 0.18 21.01
CA GLU A 95 -6.14 1.34 20.35
C GLU A 95 -6.65 0.99 18.95
N ASN A 96 -7.71 1.69 18.54
CA ASN A 96 -8.22 1.61 17.17
C ASN A 96 -8.60 3.02 16.69
N ILE A 97 -7.59 3.75 16.23
CA ILE A 97 -7.76 5.11 15.73
C ILE A 97 -8.38 5.07 14.34
N GLN A 98 -9.56 5.66 14.18
CA GLN A 98 -10.36 5.58 12.94
C GLN A 98 -10.69 6.95 12.31
N GLY A 99 -10.35 8.04 12.99
CA GLY A 99 -10.55 9.39 12.48
C GLY A 99 -9.48 10.33 13.03
N LEU A 100 -9.05 11.27 12.19
CA LEU A 100 -8.03 12.27 12.51
C LEU A 100 -8.44 13.62 11.92
N ALA A 101 -8.38 14.69 12.71
CA ALA A 101 -8.68 16.05 12.25
C ALA A 101 -7.79 17.07 12.94
N PHE A 102 -7.42 18.14 12.24
CA PHE A 102 -6.54 19.18 12.76
C PHE A 102 -7.13 20.56 12.57
N ASP A 103 -7.12 21.34 13.65
CA ASP A 103 -7.54 22.73 13.66
C ASP A 103 -6.31 23.65 13.67
N PRO A 104 -5.99 24.35 12.56
CA PRO A 104 -4.83 25.22 12.48
C PRO A 104 -4.96 26.53 13.27
N VAL A 105 -6.20 26.98 13.56
CA VAL A 105 -6.44 28.24 14.27
C VAL A 105 -6.07 28.13 15.75
N LYS A 106 -6.53 27.07 16.39
CA LYS A 106 -6.25 26.75 17.79
C LYS A 106 -4.99 25.91 17.93
N GLY A 107 -4.54 25.24 16.86
CA GLY A 107 -3.40 24.32 16.88
C GLY A 107 -3.75 23.08 17.68
N LEU A 108 -4.91 22.48 17.39
CA LEU A 108 -5.44 21.31 18.09
C LEU A 108 -5.57 20.13 17.13
N LEU A 109 -5.04 18.98 17.53
CA LEU A 109 -5.19 17.71 16.84
C LEU A 109 -6.21 16.87 17.58
N PHE A 110 -7.23 16.38 16.87
CA PHE A 110 -8.29 15.53 17.40
C PHE A 110 -8.27 14.17 16.73
N TRP A 111 -8.63 13.12 17.47
CA TRP A 111 -8.82 11.79 16.92
C TRP A 111 -9.88 11.01 17.68
N THR A 112 -10.42 10.00 17.03
CA THR A 112 -11.35 9.03 17.60
C THR A 112 -10.61 7.73 17.88
N ASP A 113 -10.92 7.10 19.01
CA ASP A 113 -10.59 5.70 19.26
C ASP A 113 -11.89 4.92 19.40
N THR A 114 -12.17 4.05 18.43
CA THR A 114 -13.43 3.29 18.38
C THR A 114 -13.47 2.19 19.46
N ASN A 115 -12.33 1.59 19.80
CA ASN A 115 -12.27 0.55 20.83
C ASN A 115 -12.48 1.16 22.22
N ASP A 116 -11.88 2.32 22.46
CA ASP A 116 -12.03 3.06 23.72
C ASP A 116 -13.29 3.94 23.74
N ARG A 117 -14.06 4.00 22.65
CA ARG A 117 -15.28 4.83 22.52
C ARG A 117 -15.05 6.25 22.99
N SER A 118 -14.00 6.87 22.49
CA SER A 118 -13.54 8.17 23.00
C SER A 118 -13.05 9.07 21.88
N ILE A 119 -13.23 10.38 22.08
CA ILE A 119 -12.58 11.43 21.30
C ILE A 119 -11.48 12.02 22.16
N TYR A 120 -10.29 12.14 21.58
CA TYR A 120 -9.10 12.65 22.23
C TYR A 120 -8.55 13.87 21.49
N TRP A 121 -7.71 14.64 22.17
CA TRP A 121 -7.03 15.78 21.58
C TRP A 121 -5.66 16.09 22.19
N ILE A 122 -4.80 16.76 21.43
CA ILE A 122 -3.56 17.42 21.89
C ILE A 122 -3.40 18.80 21.27
N SER A 123 -2.60 19.67 21.89
CA SER A 123 -2.20 20.94 21.27
C SER A 123 -0.84 20.82 20.62
N LEU A 124 -0.71 21.32 19.39
CA LEU A 124 0.56 21.42 18.67
C LEU A 124 1.29 22.75 18.93
N LYS A 125 0.74 23.63 19.77
CA LYS A 125 1.36 24.92 20.11
C LYS A 125 2.59 24.75 20.99
N PRO A 126 3.65 25.55 20.78
CA PRO A 126 4.83 25.54 21.64
C PRO A 126 4.48 25.79 23.11
N GLY A 127 5.14 25.05 24.01
CA GLY A 127 4.98 25.22 25.47
C GLY A 127 3.74 24.56 26.07
N TYR A 128 2.84 23.98 25.27
CA TYR A 128 1.71 23.23 25.80
C TYR A 128 2.15 21.85 26.31
N LYS A 129 1.74 21.48 27.52
CA LYS A 129 2.03 20.17 28.11
C LYS A 129 0.93 19.19 27.74
N ASN A 130 1.18 18.36 26.72
CA ASN A 130 0.26 17.30 26.34
C ASN A 130 0.42 16.06 27.21
N HIS A 131 -0.68 15.37 27.48
CA HIS A 131 -0.64 14.01 27.95
C HIS A 131 -0.10 13.07 26.85
N LEU A 132 0.71 12.09 27.24
CA LEU A 132 1.47 11.23 26.31
C LEU A 132 0.57 10.45 25.35
N TYR A 133 -0.62 10.05 25.82
CA TYR A 133 -1.63 9.30 25.06
C TYR A 133 -2.80 10.18 24.60
N GLY A 134 -2.66 11.51 24.69
CA GLY A 134 -3.75 12.44 24.44
C GLY A 134 -4.59 12.80 25.64
N ASN A 135 -5.30 13.93 25.54
CA ASN A 135 -6.25 14.40 26.53
C ASN A 135 -7.66 13.97 26.10
N LEU A 136 -8.42 13.38 27.02
CA LEU A 136 -9.80 12.97 26.75
C LEU A 136 -10.68 14.21 26.51
N LEU A 137 -11.43 14.24 25.41
CA LEU A 137 -12.45 15.24 25.12
C LEU A 137 -13.83 14.74 25.54
N ILE A 138 -14.26 13.62 24.95
CA ILE A 138 -15.58 13.01 25.16
C ILE A 138 -15.39 11.50 25.33
N LYS A 139 -15.94 10.95 26.40
CA LYS A 139 -16.10 9.50 26.60
C LYS A 139 -17.55 9.13 26.25
N MET A 140 -17.71 8.11 25.41
CA MET A 140 -18.99 7.60 24.96
C MET A 140 -19.34 6.29 25.66
N ASP A 141 -20.63 6.02 25.79
CA ASP A 141 -21.13 4.84 26.48
C ASP A 141 -21.43 3.73 25.48
N ASP A 142 -22.45 3.91 24.64
CA ASP A 142 -22.86 2.96 23.61
C ASP A 142 -22.42 3.37 22.20
N GLU A 143 -22.01 4.62 21.99
CA GLU A 143 -21.62 5.13 20.68
C GLU A 143 -20.24 4.60 20.23
N LEU A 144 -20.10 4.44 18.91
CA LEU A 144 -18.87 3.99 18.27
C LEU A 144 -18.34 5.11 17.36
N PRO A 145 -17.49 6.01 17.89
CA PRO A 145 -16.97 7.12 17.10
C PRO A 145 -16.03 6.57 16.02
N ARG A 146 -16.23 7.01 14.78
CA ARG A 146 -15.38 6.61 13.64
C ARG A 146 -14.69 7.82 13.01
N ALA A 147 -15.36 8.54 12.11
CA ALA A 147 -14.77 9.69 11.44
C ALA A 147 -14.90 10.95 12.28
N ILE A 148 -14.00 11.91 12.06
CA ILE A 148 -13.98 13.19 12.76
C ILE A 148 -13.53 14.31 11.83
N ALA A 149 -14.13 15.48 11.95
CA ALA A 149 -13.80 16.67 11.17
C ALA A 149 -13.96 17.92 12.04
N VAL A 150 -13.29 19.01 11.68
CA VAL A 150 -13.30 20.26 12.45
C VAL A 150 -13.86 21.41 11.63
N ASP A 151 -14.67 22.26 12.27
CA ASP A 151 -15.03 23.60 11.78
C ASP A 151 -14.13 24.62 12.48
N SER A 152 -13.04 24.97 11.81
CA SER A 152 -12.05 25.91 12.33
C SER A 152 -12.55 27.35 12.44
N CYS A 153 -13.60 27.71 11.70
CA CYS A 153 -14.15 29.05 11.74
C CYS A 153 -15.10 29.24 12.94
N ARG A 154 -15.78 28.16 13.38
CA ARG A 154 -16.81 28.23 14.42
C ARG A 154 -16.45 27.48 15.70
N GLY A 155 -15.37 26.69 15.69
CA GLY A 155 -14.84 26.00 16.86
C GLY A 155 -15.61 24.74 17.26
N TYR A 156 -16.14 24.03 16.27
CA TYR A 156 -16.86 22.77 16.47
C TYR A 156 -16.04 21.58 15.96
N VAL A 157 -16.12 20.48 16.69
CA VAL A 157 -15.71 19.17 16.21
C VAL A 157 -16.97 18.36 15.87
N TYR A 158 -16.93 17.68 14.73
CA TYR A 158 -18.00 16.82 14.24
C TYR A 158 -17.49 15.40 14.14
N TRP A 159 -18.31 14.41 14.45
CA TRP A 159 -17.94 13.01 14.31
C TRP A 159 -19.12 12.14 13.88
N THR A 160 -18.78 10.96 13.36
CA THR A 160 -19.76 9.94 13.02
C THR A 160 -19.79 8.86 14.10
N ASN A 161 -20.99 8.39 14.42
CA ASN A 161 -21.25 7.24 15.27
C ASN A 161 -21.77 6.09 14.42
N THR A 162 -21.02 5.00 14.37
CA THR A 162 -21.32 3.81 13.55
C THR A 162 -22.02 2.70 14.31
N ASN A 163 -22.56 2.98 15.50
CA ASN A 163 -23.39 2.02 16.21
C ASN A 163 -24.66 1.74 15.38
N VAL A 164 -24.73 0.53 14.80
CA VAL A 164 -25.83 0.08 13.94
C VAL A 164 -27.24 0.20 14.55
N LYS A 165 -27.35 0.28 15.88
CA LYS A 165 -28.65 0.48 16.56
C LYS A 165 -29.08 1.94 16.62
N LYS A 166 -28.12 2.86 16.63
CA LYS A 166 -28.33 4.31 16.76
C LYS A 166 -27.22 5.07 16.01
N PRO A 167 -27.15 4.96 14.67
CA PRO A 167 -26.17 5.67 13.89
C PRO A 167 -26.48 7.17 13.91
N THR A 168 -25.47 8.00 14.17
CA THR A 168 -25.63 9.45 14.28
C THR A 168 -24.45 10.20 13.67
N ILE A 169 -24.69 11.45 13.27
CA ILE A 169 -23.65 12.47 13.11
C ILE A 169 -23.89 13.51 14.20
N GLU A 170 -22.82 13.82 14.91
CA GLU A 170 -22.88 14.66 16.10
C GLU A 170 -21.82 15.75 16.03
N ARG A 171 -22.01 16.80 16.83
CA ARG A 171 -21.03 17.87 17.00
C ARG A 171 -20.94 18.32 18.45
N ALA A 172 -19.82 18.94 18.81
CA ALA A 172 -19.63 19.63 20.08
C ALA A 172 -18.60 20.75 19.90
N LEU A 173 -18.53 21.67 20.86
CA LEU A 173 -17.43 22.62 20.94
C LEU A 173 -16.11 21.90 21.29
N TYR A 174 -14.97 22.55 21.05
CA TYR A 174 -13.64 21.99 21.37
C TYR A 174 -13.39 21.71 22.85
N ASP A 175 -14.26 22.17 23.75
CA ASP A 175 -14.25 21.85 25.19
C ASP A 175 -15.20 20.69 25.56
N GLY A 176 -15.88 20.09 24.57
CA GLY A 176 -16.85 19.01 24.74
C GLY A 176 -18.26 19.48 25.11
N THR A 177 -18.47 20.78 25.30
CA THR A 177 -19.80 21.34 25.61
C THR A 177 -20.66 21.48 24.36
N LYS A 178 -21.96 21.74 24.55
CA LYS A 178 -22.96 21.86 23.47
C LYS A 178 -22.92 20.68 22.50
N ARG A 179 -22.81 19.47 23.06
CA ARG A 179 -22.95 18.23 22.29
C ARG A 179 -24.36 18.14 21.74
N GLU A 180 -24.48 18.00 20.42
CA GLU A 180 -25.73 17.96 19.68
C GLU A 180 -25.68 16.87 18.61
N VAL A 181 -26.77 16.11 18.46
CA VAL A 181 -26.99 15.21 17.34
C VAL A 181 -27.61 16.02 16.20
N ILE A 182 -26.95 16.03 15.04
CA ILE A 182 -27.39 16.80 13.86
C ILE A 182 -28.00 15.92 12.76
N VAL A 183 -27.67 14.63 12.73
CA VAL A 183 -28.30 13.65 11.83
C VAL A 183 -28.49 12.33 12.57
N ASP A 184 -29.73 11.84 12.60
CA ASP A 184 -30.15 10.61 13.30
C ASP A 184 -31.16 9.76 12.51
N ASN A 185 -31.60 10.25 11.35
CA ASN A 185 -32.64 9.62 10.53
C ASN A 185 -32.09 9.21 9.17
N ASN A 186 -32.57 8.07 8.62
CA ASN A 186 -32.15 7.55 7.30
C ASN A 186 -30.61 7.52 7.10
N ILE A 187 -29.91 7.07 8.13
CA ILE A 187 -28.45 6.94 8.21
C ILE A 187 -28.16 5.55 8.79
N PHE A 188 -27.13 4.86 8.29
CA PHE A 188 -26.92 3.44 8.60
C PHE A 188 -25.55 3.17 9.22
N MET A 189 -24.48 3.44 8.49
CA MET A 189 -23.10 3.31 8.94
C MET A 189 -22.28 4.46 8.35
N PRO A 190 -22.33 5.66 8.96
CA PRO A 190 -21.61 6.83 8.46
C PRO A 190 -20.10 6.65 8.66
N VAL A 191 -19.42 6.26 7.59
CA VAL A 191 -18.03 5.80 7.61
C VAL A 191 -17.01 6.94 7.62
N SER A 192 -17.35 8.07 6.99
CA SER A 192 -16.47 9.21 6.79
C SER A 192 -17.25 10.52 6.80
N LEU A 193 -16.58 11.61 7.19
CA LEU A 193 -17.13 12.95 7.27
C LEU A 193 -16.06 13.99 6.88
N ALA A 194 -16.46 15.02 6.13
CA ALA A 194 -15.64 16.20 5.88
C ALA A 194 -16.49 17.48 6.00
N ILE A 195 -15.84 18.58 6.36
CA ILE A 195 -16.45 19.91 6.49
C ILE A 195 -15.87 20.82 5.42
N ASP A 196 -16.74 21.51 4.69
CA ASP A 196 -16.37 22.61 3.82
C ASP A 196 -16.65 23.94 4.53
N GLN A 197 -15.58 24.64 4.88
CA GLN A 197 -15.66 25.91 5.62
C GLN A 197 -16.34 26.99 4.78
N GLN A 198 -16.12 26.97 3.46
CA GLN A 198 -16.59 28.00 2.54
C GLN A 198 -18.11 27.91 2.36
N THR A 199 -18.61 26.72 2.05
CA THR A 199 -20.03 26.53 1.75
C THR A 199 -20.88 26.29 2.99
N LYS A 200 -20.26 26.17 4.18
CA LYS A 200 -20.92 25.79 5.44
C LYS A 200 -21.70 24.49 5.27
N LYS A 201 -21.06 23.49 4.63
CA LYS A 201 -21.64 22.18 4.38
C LYS A 201 -20.81 21.10 5.05
N LEU A 202 -21.51 20.08 5.57
CA LEU A 202 -20.90 18.77 5.84
C LEU A 202 -21.17 17.81 4.69
N TYR A 203 -20.21 16.92 4.45
CA TYR A 203 -20.31 15.83 3.48
C TYR A 203 -19.95 14.53 4.18
N TRP A 204 -20.77 13.49 4.00
CA TRP A 204 -20.48 12.18 4.58
C TRP A 204 -20.71 11.06 3.56
N ALA A 205 -20.03 9.94 3.81
CA ALA A 205 -20.30 8.69 3.14
C ALA A 205 -20.99 7.76 4.13
N ASP A 206 -22.04 7.07 3.66
CA ASP A 206 -22.82 6.11 4.44
C ASP A 206 -22.76 4.75 3.75
N ASP A 207 -22.25 3.74 4.46
CA ASP A 207 -22.25 2.35 4.00
C ASP A 207 -23.58 1.70 4.40
N ARG A 208 -24.42 1.43 3.39
CA ARG A 208 -25.79 0.95 3.57
C ARG A 208 -25.82 -0.55 3.29
N GLU A 209 -25.85 -1.32 4.37
CA GLU A 209 -25.98 -2.79 4.30
C GLU A 209 -24.81 -3.49 3.58
N GLY A 210 -23.64 -2.85 3.46
CA GLY A 210 -22.41 -3.45 2.89
C GLY A 210 -22.40 -3.62 1.38
N ILE A 211 -23.52 -3.37 0.71
CA ILE A 211 -23.69 -3.44 -0.76
C ILE A 211 -24.08 -2.08 -1.32
N HIS A 212 -24.98 -1.36 -0.65
CA HIS A 212 -25.40 -0.03 -1.05
C HIS A 212 -24.51 1.02 -0.38
N TYR A 213 -24.39 2.18 -1.01
CA TYR A 213 -23.73 3.31 -0.41
C TYR A 213 -24.41 4.60 -0.81
N SER A 214 -24.17 5.65 -0.03
CA SER A 214 -24.54 7.01 -0.42
C SER A 214 -23.47 8.02 -0.02
N ILE A 215 -23.28 9.03 -0.87
CA ILE A 215 -22.57 10.27 -0.52
C ILE A 215 -23.62 11.35 -0.38
N GLU A 216 -23.61 12.03 0.76
CA GLU A 216 -24.64 12.98 1.14
C GLU A 216 -24.02 14.30 1.62
N SER A 217 -24.84 15.35 1.61
CA SER A 217 -24.47 16.67 2.09
C SER A 217 -25.60 17.30 2.90
N ALA A 218 -25.25 18.18 3.84
CA ALA A 218 -26.21 18.99 4.62
C ALA A 218 -25.53 20.29 5.07
N ASP A 219 -26.33 21.28 5.50
CA ASP A 219 -25.81 22.42 6.27
C ASP A 219 -25.21 21.94 7.59
N LEU A 220 -24.30 22.72 8.19
CA LEU A 220 -23.59 22.36 9.42
C LEU A 220 -24.48 22.00 10.63
N ASP A 221 -25.76 22.37 10.61
CA ASP A 221 -26.76 22.01 11.62
C ASP A 221 -27.60 20.77 11.26
N GLY A 222 -27.29 20.10 10.15
CA GLY A 222 -28.01 18.93 9.63
C GLY A 222 -29.17 19.27 8.70
N THR A 223 -29.52 20.55 8.52
CA THR A 223 -30.63 20.96 7.65
C THR A 223 -30.25 20.95 6.18
N ASN A 224 -31.24 21.11 5.29
CA ASN A 224 -31.04 21.15 3.84
C ASN A 224 -30.24 19.96 3.29
N ARG A 225 -30.50 18.78 3.86
CA ARG A 225 -29.88 17.50 3.49
C ARG A 225 -30.20 17.14 2.05
N LYS A 226 -29.17 16.69 1.31
CA LYS A 226 -29.25 16.24 -0.08
C LYS A 226 -28.38 15.00 -0.27
N THR A 227 -28.94 13.99 -0.91
CA THR A 227 -28.19 12.84 -1.40
C THR A 227 -27.55 13.20 -2.75
N LEU A 228 -26.22 13.11 -2.82
CA LEU A 228 -25.44 13.51 -4.00
C LEU A 228 -25.13 12.33 -4.93
N LEU A 229 -24.98 11.14 -4.37
CA LEU A 229 -24.70 9.91 -5.10
C LEU A 229 -25.26 8.74 -4.29
N THR A 230 -25.87 7.78 -4.99
CA THR A 230 -26.23 6.47 -4.45
C THR A 230 -25.85 5.41 -5.45
N GLY A 231 -25.44 4.25 -4.98
CA GLY A 231 -25.17 3.12 -5.87
C GLY A 231 -24.96 1.82 -5.13
N ILE A 232 -24.35 0.88 -5.82
CA ILE A 232 -24.02 -0.45 -5.31
C ILE A 232 -22.54 -0.76 -5.54
N HIS A 233 -22.01 -1.75 -4.81
CA HIS A 233 -20.67 -2.32 -4.93
C HIS A 233 -19.49 -1.45 -4.51
N HIS A 234 -19.66 -0.12 -4.41
CA HIS A 234 -18.68 0.72 -3.75
C HIS A 234 -18.75 0.53 -2.23
N GLN A 235 -17.58 0.56 -1.60
CA GLN A 235 -17.38 0.54 -0.17
C GLN A 235 -16.53 1.76 0.20
N PRO A 236 -17.14 2.96 0.28
CA PRO A 236 -16.42 4.16 0.67
C PRO A 236 -15.84 3.98 2.07
N ASN A 237 -14.61 4.45 2.29
CA ASN A 237 -13.95 4.35 3.58
C ASN A 237 -13.67 5.72 4.20
N THR A 238 -12.93 6.56 3.48
CA THR A 238 -12.53 7.91 3.89
C THR A 238 -12.81 8.86 2.72
N LEU A 239 -13.33 10.05 3.03
CA LEU A 239 -13.61 11.10 2.07
C LEU A 239 -12.96 12.41 2.49
N THR A 240 -12.63 13.24 1.51
CA THR A 240 -12.14 14.60 1.69
C THR A 240 -12.79 15.52 0.66
N VAL A 241 -12.77 16.82 0.93
CA VAL A 241 -13.29 17.83 0.01
C VAL A 241 -12.18 18.79 -0.42
N SER A 242 -12.17 19.16 -1.70
CA SER A 242 -11.36 20.27 -2.23
C SER A 242 -12.24 21.50 -2.45
N LYS A 243 -11.83 22.45 -3.28
CA LYS A 243 -12.66 23.59 -3.68
C LYS A 243 -13.93 23.17 -4.42
N ASP A 244 -13.78 22.33 -5.45
CA ASP A 244 -14.87 22.04 -6.40
C ASP A 244 -15.37 20.58 -6.33
N SER A 245 -14.63 19.70 -5.65
CA SER A 245 -14.87 18.25 -5.69
C SER A 245 -14.83 17.58 -4.32
N ILE A 246 -15.49 16.44 -4.26
CA ILE A 246 -15.45 15.46 -3.18
C ILE A 246 -14.62 14.29 -3.71
N TYR A 247 -13.68 13.82 -2.91
CA TYR A 247 -12.89 12.62 -3.20
C TYR A 247 -13.12 11.59 -2.12
N TRP A 248 -13.14 10.31 -2.49
CA TRP A 248 -13.17 9.24 -1.50
C TRP A 248 -12.35 8.04 -1.94
N VAL A 249 -11.86 7.35 -0.93
CA VAL A 249 -11.24 6.03 -1.03
C VAL A 249 -12.34 4.98 -0.99
N ASP A 250 -12.24 4.03 -1.92
CA ASP A 250 -13.17 2.92 -2.08
C ASP A 250 -12.45 1.58 -1.95
N TRP A 251 -12.89 0.75 -1.01
CA TRP A 251 -12.30 -0.57 -0.76
C TRP A 251 -12.77 -1.66 -1.73
N GLY A 252 -13.99 -1.54 -2.25
CA GLY A 252 -14.57 -2.52 -3.18
C GLY A 252 -13.78 -2.59 -4.49
N PHE A 253 -13.51 -1.43 -5.08
CA PHE A 253 -12.73 -1.25 -6.30
C PHE A 253 -11.26 -0.90 -6.05
N LYS A 254 -10.83 -0.79 -4.78
CA LYS A 254 -9.47 -0.40 -4.37
C LYS A 254 -8.98 0.85 -5.10
N SER A 255 -9.82 1.88 -5.12
CA SER A 255 -9.66 3.04 -5.99
C SER A 255 -9.99 4.34 -5.28
N VAL A 256 -9.49 5.44 -5.82
CA VAL A 256 -9.91 6.79 -5.44
C VAL A 256 -10.85 7.32 -6.50
N TRP A 257 -11.98 7.86 -6.05
CA TRP A 257 -13.02 8.42 -6.90
C TRP A 257 -13.22 9.90 -6.63
N GLN A 258 -13.74 10.61 -7.63
CA GLN A 258 -14.05 12.04 -7.59
C GLN A 258 -15.50 12.27 -8.00
N LEU A 259 -16.16 13.19 -7.29
CA LEU A 259 -17.49 13.71 -7.62
C LEU A 259 -17.50 15.23 -7.48
N PRO A 260 -18.06 16.01 -8.42
CA PRO A 260 -18.28 17.44 -8.21
C PRO A 260 -19.20 17.69 -7.00
N LYS A 261 -18.95 18.77 -6.25
CA LYS A 261 -19.82 19.12 -5.09
C LYS A 261 -21.28 19.40 -5.47
N ASN A 262 -21.49 19.85 -6.71
CA ASN A 262 -22.81 20.08 -7.31
C ASN A 262 -22.94 19.16 -8.54
N PRO A 263 -23.22 17.86 -8.36
CA PRO A 263 -23.34 16.95 -9.48
C PRO A 263 -24.63 17.19 -10.29
N PRO A 264 -24.67 16.72 -11.55
CA PRO A 264 -25.93 16.63 -12.30
C PRO A 264 -26.91 15.64 -11.67
N ILE A 265 -28.14 15.59 -12.18
CA ILE A 265 -29.22 14.71 -11.67
C ILE A 265 -28.79 13.24 -11.67
N GLU A 266 -28.07 12.82 -12.72
CA GLU A 266 -27.47 11.49 -12.84
C GLU A 266 -25.95 11.63 -12.67
N PRO A 267 -25.44 11.51 -11.43
CA PRO A 267 -24.02 11.65 -11.16
C PRO A 267 -23.22 10.45 -11.68
N GLU A 268 -22.15 10.70 -12.43
CA GLU A 268 -21.14 9.71 -12.76
C GLU A 268 -19.81 10.04 -12.08
N PRO A 269 -19.35 9.22 -11.11
CA PRO A 269 -18.10 9.46 -10.43
C PRO A 269 -16.89 9.08 -11.29
N VAL A 270 -15.83 9.88 -11.23
CA VAL A 270 -14.61 9.67 -12.02
C VAL A 270 -13.58 8.91 -11.20
N GLN A 271 -13.06 7.81 -11.73
CA GLN A 271 -11.94 7.09 -11.10
C GLN A 271 -10.63 7.85 -11.34
N ILE A 272 -9.94 8.21 -10.26
CA ILE A 272 -8.67 8.96 -10.30
C ILE A 272 -7.47 8.02 -10.34
N SER A 273 -7.51 6.97 -9.52
CA SER A 273 -6.42 6.01 -9.42
C SER A 273 -6.93 4.66 -8.90
N ASN A 274 -6.24 3.58 -9.26
CA ASN A 274 -6.47 2.22 -8.81
C ASN A 274 -5.20 1.67 -8.16
N PHE A 275 -5.34 0.97 -7.03
CA PHE A 275 -4.23 0.59 -6.15
C PHE A 275 -3.96 -0.92 -6.11
N ASN A 276 -4.38 -1.71 -7.09
CA ASN A 276 -4.20 -3.17 -7.09
C ASN A 276 -2.69 -3.57 -7.04
N PRO A 277 -2.26 -4.45 -6.10
CA PRO A 277 -3.03 -5.29 -5.19
C PRO A 277 -3.40 -4.67 -3.83
N GLU A 278 -2.79 -3.55 -3.46
CA GLU A 278 -2.99 -2.89 -2.18
C GLU A 278 -4.35 -2.20 -2.07
N THR A 279 -4.78 -1.92 -0.84
CA THR A 279 -6.05 -1.22 -0.59
C THR A 279 -5.73 0.16 -0.04
N PRO A 280 -6.14 1.23 -0.72
CA PRO A 280 -5.93 2.58 -0.22
C PRO A 280 -6.80 2.79 1.02
N PHE A 281 -6.38 3.68 1.92
CA PHE A 281 -7.04 3.84 3.21
C PHE A 281 -7.42 5.29 3.48
N GLY A 282 -6.44 6.15 3.72
CA GLY A 282 -6.61 7.56 4.04
C GLY A 282 -6.47 8.42 2.79
N ILE A 283 -7.16 9.55 2.77
CA ILE A 283 -7.07 10.54 1.71
C ILE A 283 -7.16 11.94 2.28
N ALA A 284 -6.34 12.86 1.76
CA ALA A 284 -6.43 14.28 2.04
C ALA A 284 -6.33 15.08 0.74
N ALA A 285 -7.17 16.10 0.59
CA ALA A 285 -7.09 17.02 -0.53
C ALA A 285 -6.22 18.23 -0.16
N ASN A 286 -5.38 18.67 -1.09
CA ASN A 286 -4.70 19.94 -0.98
C ASN A 286 -5.74 21.06 -1.13
N TYR A 287 -5.63 22.08 -0.29
CA TYR A 287 -6.49 23.24 -0.35
C TYR A 287 -5.69 24.50 -0.08
N LYS A 288 -6.07 25.58 -0.74
CA LYS A 288 -5.58 26.92 -0.41
C LYS A 288 -6.48 27.51 0.64
N ILE A 289 -5.89 28.20 1.62
CA ILE A 289 -6.65 28.82 2.70
C ILE A 289 -7.60 29.88 2.12
N GLU A 290 -7.19 30.62 1.09
CA GLU A 290 -8.04 31.63 0.45
C GLU A 290 -9.35 31.04 -0.11
N ASP A 291 -9.28 29.83 -0.68
CA ASP A 291 -10.43 29.14 -1.24
C ASP A 291 -11.43 28.74 -0.13
N GLN A 292 -10.97 28.52 1.10
CA GLN A 292 -11.81 28.13 2.24
C GLN A 292 -12.47 29.32 2.97
N ILE A 293 -11.95 30.55 2.79
CA ILE A 293 -12.34 31.72 3.62
C ILE A 293 -12.99 32.87 2.84
N GLN A 294 -13.10 32.77 1.52
CA GLN A 294 -13.57 33.88 0.70
C GLN A 294 -15.00 34.29 1.08
N GLY A 295 -15.13 35.51 1.63
CA GLY A 295 -16.43 36.11 1.95
C GLY A 295 -17.04 35.71 3.31
N ILE A 296 -16.28 35.07 4.21
CA ILE A 296 -16.81 34.55 5.48
C ILE A 296 -16.13 35.23 6.66
N GLU A 297 -16.89 36.08 7.38
CA GLU A 297 -16.36 36.81 8.54
C GLU A 297 -15.98 35.90 9.70
N GLU A 298 -16.72 34.82 9.92
CA GLU A 298 -16.42 33.84 10.98
C GLU A 298 -15.04 33.19 10.78
N CYS A 299 -14.53 33.13 9.55
CA CYS A 299 -13.22 32.58 9.22
C CYS A 299 -12.06 33.58 9.33
N LYS A 300 -12.26 34.76 9.92
CA LYS A 300 -11.22 35.81 10.05
C LYS A 300 -9.95 35.32 10.77
N ALA A 301 -10.08 34.45 11.76
CA ALA A 301 -8.94 33.90 12.48
C ALA A 301 -8.03 33.06 11.56
N LEU A 302 -8.62 32.24 10.68
CA LEU A 302 -7.90 31.45 9.69
C LEU A 302 -7.19 32.36 8.66
N LYS A 303 -7.84 33.46 8.26
CA LYS A 303 -7.25 34.48 7.37
C LYS A 303 -5.99 35.14 7.95
N SER A 304 -5.92 35.26 9.28
CA SER A 304 -4.82 35.95 9.97
C SER A 304 -3.60 35.07 10.22
N LEU A 305 -3.67 33.76 9.93
CA LEU A 305 -2.55 32.86 10.16
C LEU A 305 -1.43 33.11 9.13
N PRO A 306 -0.17 33.21 9.59
CA PRO A 306 0.97 33.34 8.70
C PRO A 306 1.13 32.05 7.87
N GLN A 307 1.02 32.17 6.55
CA GLN A 307 1.31 31.06 5.65
C GLN A 307 2.81 30.75 5.68
N ASN A 308 3.17 29.48 5.87
CA ASN A 308 4.55 28.98 5.93
C ASN A 308 5.37 29.29 7.21
N ASN A 309 4.73 29.58 8.35
CA ASN A 309 5.47 29.58 9.62
C ASN A 309 5.60 28.15 10.14
N SER A 310 6.77 27.56 9.97
CA SER A 310 7.10 26.16 10.30
C SER A 310 7.15 25.80 11.79
N GLU A 311 6.80 26.72 12.71
CA GLU A 311 6.98 26.50 14.14
C GLU A 311 5.77 25.79 14.77
N ILE A 312 5.58 24.54 14.37
CA ILE A 312 4.90 23.58 15.24
C ILE A 312 5.89 23.21 16.36
N SER A 313 5.37 22.98 17.57
CA SER A 313 6.18 22.60 18.72
C SER A 313 7.12 21.43 18.38
N ASP A 314 8.43 21.69 18.36
CA ASP A 314 9.44 20.64 18.22
C ASP A 314 9.63 19.81 19.50
N SER A 315 8.87 20.11 20.56
CA SER A 315 9.03 19.53 21.90
C SER A 315 8.20 18.27 22.16
N PHE A 316 7.78 17.55 21.12
CA PHE A 316 7.22 16.19 21.27
C PHE A 316 8.33 15.20 21.53
N ASN A 317 8.68 15.03 22.81
CA ASN A 317 9.66 14.05 23.23
C ASN A 317 8.94 12.74 23.60
N ILE A 318 8.39 12.05 22.59
CA ILE A 318 7.91 10.67 22.80
C ILE A 318 9.15 9.82 22.99
N PRO A 319 9.37 9.26 24.20
CA PRO A 319 10.57 8.51 24.44
C PRO A 319 10.60 7.31 23.49
N LYS A 320 11.68 7.20 22.71
CA LYS A 320 11.86 6.14 21.70
C LYS A 320 11.86 4.75 22.33
N ASP A 321 12.02 4.68 23.64
CA ASP A 321 12.05 3.51 24.50
C ASP A 321 10.70 3.19 25.17
N VAL A 322 9.57 3.81 24.81
CA VAL A 322 8.28 3.51 25.46
C VAL A 322 7.38 2.52 24.71
N GLY A 323 7.54 2.31 23.40
CA GLY A 323 6.63 1.37 22.68
C GLY A 323 7.25 0.22 21.88
N LEU A 324 8.57 0.07 21.81
CA LEU A 324 9.13 -1.22 21.40
C LEU A 324 8.79 -2.30 22.44
N PHE A 325 7.85 -3.18 22.07
CA PHE A 325 7.41 -4.33 22.84
C PHE A 325 7.99 -5.61 22.23
N CYS A 326 8.88 -6.25 22.98
CA CYS A 326 9.51 -7.51 22.61
C CYS A 326 8.62 -8.65 23.09
N VAL A 327 8.04 -9.43 22.17
CA VAL A 327 7.09 -10.50 22.50
C VAL A 327 7.80 -11.62 23.26
N HIS A 328 8.84 -12.20 22.65
CA HIS A 328 9.72 -13.20 23.26
C HIS A 328 11.14 -12.64 23.39
N GLY A 329 11.30 -11.61 24.22
CA GLY A 329 12.59 -10.95 24.35
C GLY A 329 12.59 -9.84 25.38
N THR A 330 13.76 -9.21 25.51
CA THR A 330 13.94 -8.06 26.40
C THR A 330 14.34 -6.84 25.59
N LYS A 331 13.81 -5.69 25.97
CA LYS A 331 14.18 -4.41 25.39
C LYS A 331 15.62 -4.04 25.76
N VAL A 332 16.39 -3.53 24.80
CA VAL A 332 17.72 -2.98 25.07
C VAL A 332 17.58 -1.52 25.52
N ASN A 333 18.00 -1.22 26.75
CA ASN A 333 17.89 0.13 27.32
C ASN A 333 18.53 1.20 26.40
N GLY A 334 17.80 2.29 26.16
CA GLY A 334 18.24 3.42 25.33
C GLY A 334 18.35 3.13 23.83
N LYS A 335 17.93 1.94 23.35
CA LYS A 335 17.93 1.57 21.93
C LYS A 335 16.56 1.05 21.51
N LEU A 336 16.16 1.33 20.27
CA LEU A 336 14.97 0.76 19.64
C LEU A 336 15.31 -0.64 19.08
N LEU A 337 15.73 -1.56 19.96
CA LEU A 337 16.12 -2.92 19.60
C LEU A 337 15.65 -3.94 20.65
N CYS A 338 15.07 -5.05 20.18
CA CYS A 338 14.78 -6.21 21.02
C CYS A 338 15.94 -7.19 21.00
N LYS A 339 16.28 -7.71 22.19
CA LYS A 339 17.14 -8.88 22.34
C LYS A 339 16.23 -10.10 22.51
N CYS A 340 16.16 -10.94 21.50
CA CYS A 340 15.26 -12.10 21.49
C CYS A 340 15.75 -13.24 22.39
N THR A 341 14.80 -13.94 23.00
CA THR A 341 15.05 -15.22 23.63
C THR A 341 15.39 -16.26 22.56
N LEU A 342 16.13 -17.31 22.94
CA LEU A 342 16.51 -18.39 22.03
C LEU A 342 15.27 -18.99 21.35
N GLY A 343 15.35 -19.21 20.03
CA GLY A 343 14.24 -19.74 19.24
C GLY A 343 13.30 -18.70 18.64
N TYR A 344 13.55 -17.41 18.89
CA TYR A 344 12.78 -16.30 18.32
C TYR A 344 13.68 -15.29 17.63
N THR A 345 13.16 -14.68 16.56
CA THR A 345 13.84 -13.69 15.73
C THR A 345 12.84 -12.60 15.31
N GLY A 346 13.31 -11.65 14.51
CA GLY A 346 12.56 -10.46 14.10
C GLY A 346 12.79 -9.29 15.04
N ASP A 347 12.43 -8.08 14.57
CA ASP A 347 12.67 -6.83 15.30
C ASP A 347 11.94 -6.76 16.64
N ARG A 348 10.90 -7.59 16.82
CA ARG A 348 10.08 -7.71 18.04
C ARG A 348 10.11 -9.09 18.70
N CYS A 349 10.93 -10.02 18.20
CA CYS A 349 11.00 -11.39 18.72
C CYS A 349 9.66 -12.13 18.65
N ASP A 350 8.91 -11.86 17.60
CA ASP A 350 7.58 -12.37 17.31
C ASP A 350 7.60 -13.53 16.30
N ILE A 351 8.71 -13.70 15.59
CA ILE A 351 8.89 -14.77 14.61
C ILE A 351 9.60 -15.94 15.29
N SER A 352 8.92 -17.08 15.40
CA SER A 352 9.60 -18.32 15.82
C SER A 352 10.54 -18.78 14.72
N VAL A 353 11.78 -19.16 15.07
CA VAL A 353 12.73 -19.73 14.10
C VAL A 353 12.25 -21.07 13.52
N CYS A 354 11.30 -21.71 14.18
CA CYS A 354 10.67 -22.95 13.74
C CYS A 354 9.49 -22.73 12.78
N GLN A 355 8.98 -21.50 12.67
CA GLN A 355 7.83 -21.20 11.82
C GLN A 355 8.17 -21.53 10.36
N ASN A 356 7.44 -22.49 9.79
CA ASN A 356 7.63 -23.00 8.42
C ASN A 356 9.05 -23.50 8.11
N TYR A 357 9.85 -23.85 9.13
CA TYR A 357 11.21 -24.33 8.92
C TYR A 357 11.21 -25.80 8.47
N CYS A 358 10.55 -26.70 9.20
CA CYS A 358 10.45 -28.11 8.84
C CYS A 358 9.25 -28.36 7.90
N PHE A 359 9.45 -29.09 6.80
CA PHE A 359 8.40 -29.40 5.84
C PHE A 359 7.53 -30.56 6.31
N GLN A 360 8.15 -31.72 6.55
CA GLN A 360 7.48 -32.96 6.95
C GLN A 360 8.12 -33.52 8.23
N GLY A 361 8.04 -32.75 9.30
CA GLY A 361 8.61 -33.12 10.59
C GLY A 361 8.34 -32.09 11.69
N ASP A 362 8.67 -32.49 12.91
CA ASP A 362 8.59 -31.62 14.09
C ASP A 362 9.81 -30.70 14.17
N CYS A 363 9.60 -29.43 14.50
CA CYS A 363 10.70 -28.49 14.73
C CYS A 363 11.00 -28.33 16.22
N GLY A 364 12.28 -28.47 16.57
CA GLY A 364 12.85 -28.09 17.87
C GLY A 364 13.84 -26.93 17.74
N VAL A 365 14.22 -26.33 18.86
CA VAL A 365 15.24 -25.28 18.92
C VAL A 365 16.41 -25.80 19.74
N ASN A 366 17.63 -25.70 19.20
CA ASN A 366 18.85 -26.14 19.90
C ASN A 366 19.39 -25.10 20.90
N ASP A 367 20.43 -25.45 21.65
CA ASP A 367 21.02 -24.60 22.70
C ASP A 367 21.59 -23.26 22.19
N VAL A 368 21.80 -23.13 20.88
CA VAL A 368 22.28 -21.91 20.21
C VAL A 368 21.11 -21.08 19.63
N GLY A 369 19.88 -21.57 19.76
CA GLY A 369 18.67 -20.89 19.29
C GLY A 369 18.36 -21.11 17.81
N LYS A 370 18.98 -22.10 17.14
CA LYS A 370 18.70 -22.45 15.74
C LYS A 370 17.64 -23.57 15.65
N PRO A 371 16.81 -23.58 14.59
CA PRO A 371 15.82 -24.62 14.39
C PRO A 371 16.49 -25.94 13.96
N GLU A 372 15.93 -27.06 14.43
CA GLU A 372 16.35 -28.42 14.12
C GLU A 372 15.12 -29.29 13.87
N CYS A 373 15.11 -30.06 12.78
CA CYS A 373 13.96 -30.86 12.37
C CYS A 373 14.12 -32.32 12.74
N ARG A 374 13.08 -32.89 13.34
CA ARG A 374 12.89 -34.34 13.47
C ARG A 374 11.91 -34.80 12.41
N CYS A 375 12.42 -35.45 11.37
CA CYS A 375 11.62 -35.84 10.22
C CYS A 375 10.64 -36.97 10.52
N ASN A 376 9.45 -36.88 9.95
CA ASN A 376 8.49 -37.96 9.92
C ASN A 376 9.04 -39.13 9.08
N SER A 377 8.60 -40.35 9.38
CA SER A 377 8.96 -41.53 8.59
C SER A 377 8.66 -41.30 7.10
N GLY A 378 9.64 -41.57 6.23
CA GLY A 378 9.53 -41.32 4.79
C GLY A 378 10.24 -40.07 4.32
N TYR A 379 10.68 -39.20 5.24
CA TYR A 379 11.29 -37.93 4.92
C TYR A 379 12.67 -37.77 5.55
N SER A 380 13.56 -37.11 4.82
CA SER A 380 14.92 -36.80 5.26
C SER A 380 15.37 -35.43 4.76
N GLY A 381 16.61 -35.07 5.06
CA GLY A 381 17.15 -33.73 4.82
C GLY A 381 17.13 -32.86 6.07
N GLN A 382 17.81 -31.71 6.01
CA GLN A 382 17.93 -30.82 7.17
C GLN A 382 16.59 -30.18 7.57
N ARG A 383 15.64 -30.11 6.61
CA ARG A 383 14.31 -29.55 6.79
C ARG A 383 13.21 -30.57 6.50
N CYS A 384 13.54 -31.87 6.37
CA CYS A 384 12.60 -32.93 6.00
C CYS A 384 11.94 -32.72 4.63
N GLU A 385 12.70 -32.15 3.70
CA GLU A 385 12.27 -31.80 2.35
C GLU A 385 12.39 -32.98 1.36
N VAL A 386 13.21 -33.97 1.67
CA VAL A 386 13.48 -35.10 0.79
C VAL A 386 12.49 -36.22 1.10
N ASN A 387 11.62 -36.53 0.16
CA ASN A 387 10.81 -37.76 0.24
C ASN A 387 11.67 -38.94 -0.23
N GLU A 388 11.97 -39.86 0.69
CA GLU A 388 12.82 -41.03 0.44
C GLU A 388 12.22 -42.02 -0.57
N CYS A 389 10.90 -42.01 -0.73
CA CYS A 389 10.16 -42.89 -1.63
C CYS A 389 9.91 -42.29 -3.01
N HIS A 390 10.14 -40.99 -3.20
CA HIS A 390 9.87 -40.33 -4.48
C HIS A 390 10.82 -40.83 -5.58
N GLY A 391 10.28 -41.49 -6.60
CA GLY A 391 11.05 -42.04 -7.73
C GLY A 391 11.96 -43.22 -7.37
N TYR A 392 11.84 -43.79 -6.17
CA TYR A 392 12.62 -44.96 -5.78
C TYR A 392 12.09 -46.22 -6.47
N CYS A 393 10.80 -46.51 -6.38
CA CYS A 393 10.20 -47.65 -7.09
C CYS A 393 9.87 -47.27 -8.54
N LEU A 394 10.27 -48.13 -9.48
CA LEU A 394 10.03 -47.97 -10.91
C LEU A 394 8.74 -48.71 -11.32
N ASN A 395 8.26 -48.48 -12.54
CA ASN A 395 7.11 -49.19 -13.12
C ASN A 395 5.85 -49.21 -12.23
N ASN A 396 5.55 -48.06 -11.59
CA ASN A 396 4.42 -47.89 -10.66
C ASN A 396 4.45 -48.81 -9.42
N GLY A 397 5.62 -49.30 -9.00
CA GLY A 397 5.77 -50.01 -7.73
C GLY A 397 5.41 -49.10 -6.54
N ALA A 398 4.71 -49.65 -5.55
CA ALA A 398 4.37 -48.93 -4.32
C ALA A 398 5.57 -48.94 -3.36
N CYS A 399 6.04 -47.75 -2.95
CA CYS A 399 7.14 -47.62 -2.01
C CYS A 399 6.63 -47.58 -0.56
N SER A 400 7.27 -48.36 0.31
CA SER A 400 7.07 -48.31 1.76
C SER A 400 8.42 -48.31 2.47
N LEU A 401 8.44 -47.91 3.74
CA LEU A 401 9.62 -48.02 4.58
C LEU A 401 9.44 -49.18 5.57
N ASN A 402 10.45 -50.02 5.71
CA ASN A 402 10.47 -51.09 6.71
C ASN A 402 10.74 -50.54 8.13
N GLU A 403 10.70 -51.41 9.16
CA GLU A 403 10.97 -51.04 10.56
C GLU A 403 12.37 -50.44 10.81
N LYS A 404 13.28 -50.53 9.83
CA LYS A 404 14.62 -49.94 9.86
C LYS A 404 14.75 -48.67 9.00
N ASN A 405 13.63 -48.10 8.52
CA ASN A 405 13.58 -46.98 7.58
C ASN A 405 14.29 -47.25 6.23
N GLU A 406 14.42 -48.51 5.83
CA GLU A 406 14.93 -48.86 4.50
C GLU A 406 13.77 -48.91 3.50
N ARG A 407 14.05 -48.46 2.27
CA ARG A 407 13.05 -48.36 1.19
C ARG A 407 12.75 -49.74 0.62
N GLU A 408 11.47 -50.12 0.60
CA GLU A 408 10.99 -51.38 0.07
C GLU A 408 9.92 -51.12 -1.00
N CYS A 409 10.10 -51.77 -2.15
CA CYS A 409 9.19 -51.65 -3.28
C CYS A 409 8.29 -52.87 -3.40
N GLN A 410 6.98 -52.65 -3.34
CA GLN A 410 5.99 -53.64 -3.72
C GLN A 410 5.67 -53.51 -5.21
N CYS A 411 6.19 -54.44 -6.00
CA CYS A 411 6.01 -54.45 -7.45
C CYS A 411 4.62 -54.91 -7.85
N ILE A 412 4.01 -54.20 -8.81
CA ILE A 412 2.67 -54.49 -9.33
C ILE A 412 2.82 -55.14 -10.71
N GLY A 413 2.01 -56.15 -11.00
CA GLY A 413 1.95 -56.82 -12.31
C GLY A 413 3.19 -57.67 -12.63
N ASP A 414 3.67 -57.52 -13.87
CA ASP A 414 4.70 -58.35 -14.48
C ASP A 414 6.12 -57.85 -14.18
N PHE A 415 6.34 -57.08 -13.10
CA PHE A 415 7.66 -56.58 -12.73
C PHE A 415 8.12 -57.16 -11.38
N GLU A 416 9.42 -57.41 -11.27
CA GLU A 416 10.16 -57.92 -10.13
C GLU A 416 11.49 -57.16 -9.98
N GLY A 417 12.28 -57.48 -8.95
CA GLY A 417 13.50 -56.76 -8.61
C GLY A 417 13.32 -55.82 -7.42
N SER A 418 14.42 -55.35 -6.86
CA SER A 418 14.45 -54.57 -5.61
C SER A 418 13.73 -53.22 -5.71
N ARG A 419 13.59 -52.70 -6.93
CA ARG A 419 12.95 -51.43 -7.30
C ARG A 419 11.92 -51.62 -8.42
N CYS A 420 11.49 -52.85 -8.70
CA CYS A 420 10.57 -53.20 -9.79
C CYS A 420 11.13 -52.91 -11.19
N GLU A 421 12.44 -53.04 -11.34
CA GLU A 421 13.22 -52.71 -12.54
C GLU A 421 13.18 -53.80 -13.61
N THR A 422 12.89 -55.05 -13.24
CA THR A 422 12.94 -56.20 -14.15
C THR A 422 11.54 -56.73 -14.49
N PRO A 423 11.22 -57.06 -15.74
CA PRO A 423 9.99 -57.77 -16.08
C PRO A 423 10.11 -59.28 -15.78
N LYS A 424 9.08 -59.85 -15.13
CA LYS A 424 8.89 -61.27 -14.89
C LYS A 424 8.78 -62.00 -16.23
N VAL A 425 9.72 -62.90 -16.50
CA VAL A 425 9.68 -63.71 -17.74
C VAL A 425 8.66 -64.83 -17.57
N PHE A 426 7.53 -64.74 -18.26
CA PHE A 426 6.58 -65.85 -18.38
C PHE A 426 7.08 -66.85 -19.42
N THR A 427 7.53 -68.03 -18.97
CA THR A 427 7.70 -69.20 -19.84
C THR A 427 6.34 -69.82 -20.14
N THR A 428 5.69 -69.34 -21.21
CA THR A 428 4.48 -69.96 -21.74
C THR A 428 4.81 -71.31 -22.35
N THR A 429 4.34 -72.38 -21.69
CA THR A 429 4.31 -73.72 -22.29
C THR A 429 3.16 -73.75 -23.30
N THR A 430 3.50 -74.03 -24.55
CA THR A 430 2.60 -74.10 -25.70
C THR A 430 1.58 -75.24 -25.55
N THR A 431 0.29 -74.96 -25.75
CA THR A 431 -0.65 -75.96 -26.27
C THR A 431 -1.53 -75.34 -27.34
N SER A 432 -1.33 -75.87 -28.55
CA SER A 432 -2.10 -75.66 -29.77
C SER A 432 -3.48 -76.29 -29.69
N THR A 433 -4.52 -75.55 -30.09
CA THR A 433 -5.71 -76.15 -30.72
C THR A 433 -6.26 -75.22 -31.80
N THR A 434 -6.43 -75.82 -32.97
CA THR A 434 -6.89 -75.28 -34.24
C THR A 434 -8.42 -75.15 -34.26
N SER A 435 -8.95 -74.06 -34.82
CA SER A 435 -10.24 -74.10 -35.54
C SER A 435 -10.37 -72.92 -36.50
N THR A 436 -10.49 -73.28 -37.77
CA THR A 436 -10.82 -72.52 -38.98
C THR A 436 -12.22 -71.86 -38.96
N SER A 437 -12.35 -70.65 -39.53
CA SER A 437 -13.07 -70.37 -40.80
C SER A 437 -13.60 -68.92 -40.93
N THR A 438 -13.08 -68.20 -41.94
CA THR A 438 -13.72 -67.38 -43.00
C THR A 438 -14.94 -66.45 -42.74
N SER A 439 -14.76 -65.17 -43.16
CA SER A 439 -15.62 -64.20 -43.91
C SER A 439 -17.16 -64.25 -43.73
N THR A 440 -17.93 -63.16 -43.60
CA THR A 440 -18.06 -61.92 -44.44
C THR A 440 -18.95 -60.88 -43.70
N PRO A 441 -19.20 -59.66 -44.23
CA PRO A 441 -19.59 -58.46 -43.46
C PRO A 441 -21.08 -58.09 -43.50
N THR A 442 -21.54 -57.26 -42.55
CA THR A 442 -22.69 -56.33 -42.73
C THR A 442 -22.79 -55.29 -41.60
N THR A 443 -22.57 -54.02 -41.97
CA THR A 443 -23.38 -52.82 -41.66
C THR A 443 -24.20 -52.77 -40.35
N THR A 444 -23.99 -51.80 -39.45
CA THR A 444 -24.75 -50.53 -39.25
C THR A 444 -24.45 -50.13 -37.77
N THR A 445 -24.41 -48.90 -37.25
CA THR A 445 -24.89 -47.57 -37.64
C THR A 445 -24.29 -46.54 -36.65
N THR A 446 -24.16 -45.29 -37.13
CA THR A 446 -24.33 -44.00 -36.42
C THR A 446 -23.44 -43.66 -35.21
N ASP A 447 -22.55 -42.67 -35.38
CA ASP A 447 -22.85 -41.29 -34.99
C ASP A 447 -21.89 -40.26 -35.62
N ALA A 448 -22.45 -39.10 -35.95
CA ALA A 448 -21.83 -37.85 -36.40
C ALA A 448 -22.38 -36.71 -35.50
N PRO A 449 -21.95 -35.41 -35.58
CA PRO A 449 -20.98 -34.77 -36.49
C PRO A 449 -19.93 -33.85 -35.76
N VAL A 450 -18.72 -33.60 -36.32
CA VAL A 450 -18.22 -32.44 -37.17
C VAL A 450 -18.06 -31.13 -36.35
N MET A 451 -16.97 -30.33 -36.34
CA MET A 451 -16.02 -29.77 -37.34
C MET A 451 -14.68 -29.45 -36.65
N ALA A 452 -13.53 -29.94 -37.12
CA ALA A 452 -12.66 -29.44 -38.22
C ALA A 452 -11.58 -28.44 -37.75
N ALA A 453 -10.35 -28.94 -37.77
CA ALA A 453 -9.09 -28.21 -37.72
C ALA A 453 -8.47 -28.25 -39.12
N GLU A 454 -7.63 -27.28 -39.48
CA GLU A 454 -6.43 -27.45 -40.34
C GLU A 454 -5.64 -26.12 -40.37
N THR A 455 -4.46 -26.09 -39.73
CA THR A 455 -3.09 -26.20 -40.29
C THR A 455 -2.55 -24.92 -40.93
N ASN A 456 -1.50 -24.37 -40.28
CA ASN A 456 -0.67 -23.26 -40.73
C ASN A 456 0.57 -23.78 -41.48
N THR A 457 0.87 -23.17 -42.63
CA THR A 457 2.21 -23.21 -43.25
C THR A 457 2.63 -21.83 -43.75
N SER A 458 3.83 -21.44 -43.30
CA SER A 458 4.87 -20.54 -43.84
C SER A 458 4.54 -19.29 -44.67
N CYS A 459 5.30 -18.22 -44.41
CA CYS A 459 5.53 -17.11 -45.35
C CYS A 459 7.03 -16.83 -45.47
N GLN A 460 7.48 -16.66 -46.72
CA GLN A 460 8.80 -16.20 -47.15
C GLN A 460 8.65 -14.87 -47.93
N CYS A 461 9.71 -14.06 -47.93
CA CYS A 461 9.85 -12.75 -48.56
C CYS A 461 9.85 -12.78 -50.10
N ASN A 462 9.36 -11.71 -50.77
CA ASN A 462 10.20 -10.68 -51.43
C ASN A 462 9.44 -9.72 -52.38
N ASN A 463 9.92 -8.46 -52.35
CA ASN A 463 10.16 -7.48 -53.43
C ASN A 463 9.07 -6.86 -54.32
N THR A 464 9.12 -5.51 -54.27
CA THR A 464 9.21 -4.49 -55.35
C THR A 464 8.01 -4.06 -56.20
N ASP A 465 7.85 -2.72 -56.18
CA ASP A 465 7.63 -1.78 -57.30
C ASP A 465 6.26 -1.11 -57.53
N SER A 466 6.40 0.19 -57.85
CA SER A 466 5.57 1.06 -58.70
C SER A 466 4.59 2.06 -58.04
N GLU A 467 5.02 3.34 -58.00
CA GLU A 467 4.45 4.54 -58.68
C GLU A 467 2.92 4.61 -58.97
N ALA A 468 2.17 5.72 -58.93
CA ALA A 468 2.40 7.16 -58.71
C ALA A 468 1.02 7.92 -58.72
N VAL A 469 1.09 9.25 -58.60
CA VAL A 469 0.13 10.34 -58.99
C VAL A 469 -1.05 10.57 -58.01
N SER A 470 -1.37 11.76 -57.47
CA SER A 470 -1.42 13.10 -58.09
C SER A 470 -1.43 14.27 -57.07
N ARG A 471 -0.84 15.40 -57.49
CA ARG A 471 -0.88 16.76 -56.93
C ARG A 471 -2.26 17.44 -57.03
N SER A 472 -2.56 18.40 -56.14
CA SER A 472 -2.54 19.84 -56.48
C SER A 472 -2.88 20.75 -55.28
N SER A 473 -2.12 21.84 -55.25
CA SER A 473 -2.11 23.02 -54.37
C SER A 473 -2.90 24.18 -55.00
N ILE A 474 -3.33 25.18 -54.21
CA ILE A 474 -3.31 26.62 -54.61
C ILE A 474 -3.41 27.56 -53.37
N SER A 475 -2.38 28.41 -53.28
CA SER A 475 -2.21 29.82 -52.86
C SER A 475 -2.70 30.45 -51.54
N MET A 476 -1.75 31.22 -51.00
CA MET A 476 -1.77 32.26 -49.97
C MET A 476 -2.49 33.57 -50.36
N SER A 477 -3.05 34.27 -49.36
CA SER A 477 -3.07 35.75 -49.23
C SER A 477 -3.26 36.10 -47.74
N SER A 478 -2.30 36.81 -47.12
CA SER A 478 -2.28 38.26 -46.85
C SER A 478 -2.82 38.64 -45.46
N GLN A 479 -1.94 39.09 -44.57
CA GLN A 479 -2.17 40.27 -43.71
C GLN A 479 -0.86 40.71 -43.04
N ASN A 480 -0.26 41.75 -43.62
CA ASN A 480 0.55 42.71 -42.89
C ASN A 480 -0.41 43.62 -42.12
N ASP A 481 -0.13 43.89 -40.84
CA ASP A 481 -0.05 45.25 -40.29
C ASP A 481 0.40 45.22 -38.82
N ILE A 482 0.97 46.34 -38.39
CA ILE A 482 1.58 46.67 -37.08
C ILE A 482 3.11 46.47 -37.04
N ILE A 483 3.81 47.30 -37.81
CA ILE A 483 5.18 47.73 -37.50
C ILE A 483 5.05 48.92 -36.53
N ALA A 484 5.33 48.69 -35.24
CA ALA A 484 5.59 49.75 -34.29
C ALA A 484 7.06 50.18 -34.45
N THR A 485 7.27 51.39 -34.94
CA THR A 485 8.56 52.05 -35.03
C THR A 485 9.15 52.23 -33.63
N CYS A 486 10.21 51.48 -33.31
CA CYS A 486 11.02 51.72 -32.12
C CYS A 486 12.21 52.59 -32.53
N GLY A 487 12.32 53.77 -31.94
CA GLY A 487 13.45 54.67 -32.18
C GLY A 487 14.74 54.08 -31.64
N ASP A 488 15.75 53.99 -32.50
CA ASP A 488 17.13 53.66 -32.14
C ASP A 488 17.74 54.83 -31.37
N GLY A 489 17.75 54.71 -30.04
CA GLY A 489 18.51 55.58 -29.15
C GLY A 489 19.40 54.71 -28.26
N TRP A 490 20.71 54.72 -28.52
CA TRP A 490 21.72 54.08 -27.68
C TRP A 490 21.76 54.78 -26.32
N ASP A 491 21.47 54.05 -25.24
CA ASP A 491 21.50 54.57 -23.87
C ASP A 491 22.89 54.27 -23.27
N SER A 492 23.73 55.30 -23.19
CA SER A 492 25.15 55.22 -22.77
C SER A 492 25.36 54.61 -21.38
N VAL A 493 24.32 54.46 -20.55
CA VAL A 493 24.44 53.86 -19.21
C VAL A 493 23.82 52.46 -19.16
N ARG A 494 22.65 52.26 -19.78
CA ARG A 494 21.91 50.99 -19.66
C ARG A 494 22.46 49.88 -20.57
N ASP A 495 22.86 50.22 -21.78
CA ASP A 495 23.26 49.23 -22.78
C ASP A 495 24.62 48.59 -22.48
N PRO A 496 25.64 49.31 -21.95
CA PRO A 496 26.88 48.68 -21.49
C PRO A 496 26.67 47.70 -20.32
N ILE A 497 25.75 48.00 -19.39
CA ILE A 497 25.45 47.12 -18.25
C ILE A 497 24.80 45.82 -18.72
N ILE A 498 23.90 45.89 -19.71
CA ILE A 498 23.26 44.69 -20.29
C ILE A 498 24.29 43.84 -21.02
N ILE A 499 25.23 44.45 -21.74
CA ILE A 499 26.33 43.74 -22.41
C ILE A 499 27.24 43.07 -21.36
N ILE A 500 27.59 43.76 -20.28
CA ILE A 500 28.40 43.20 -19.19
C ILE A 500 27.67 42.03 -18.51
N LEU A 501 26.37 42.13 -18.23
CA LEU A 501 25.59 41.04 -17.65
C LEU A 501 25.45 39.84 -18.60
N ALA A 502 25.33 40.08 -19.91
CA ALA A 502 25.33 39.01 -20.90
C ALA A 502 26.69 38.30 -21.00
N ILE A 503 27.79 39.04 -20.87
CA ILE A 503 29.16 38.50 -20.82
C ILE A 503 29.37 37.68 -19.53
N ILE A 504 28.90 38.17 -18.39
CA ILE A 504 29.00 37.44 -17.11
C ILE A 504 28.16 36.15 -17.15
N CYS A 505 26.94 36.23 -17.70
CA CYS A 505 26.05 35.08 -17.79
C CYS A 505 26.59 34.01 -18.77
N SER A 506 27.16 34.43 -19.90
CA SER A 506 27.82 33.50 -20.83
C SER A 506 29.10 32.88 -20.25
N ALA A 507 29.89 33.65 -19.49
CA ALA A 507 31.04 33.12 -18.76
C ALA A 507 30.65 32.10 -17.68
N LEU A 508 29.54 32.34 -16.95
CA LEU A 508 28.99 31.41 -15.96
C LEU A 508 28.46 30.13 -16.61
N CYS A 509 27.78 30.23 -17.76
CA CYS A 509 27.34 29.06 -18.53
C CYS A 509 28.54 28.22 -19.01
N LEU A 510 29.59 28.87 -19.52
CA LEU A 510 30.84 28.19 -19.89
C LEU A 510 31.50 27.50 -18.68
N ALA A 511 31.55 28.17 -17.53
CA ALA A 511 32.07 27.58 -16.28
C ALA A 511 31.25 26.36 -15.83
N CYS A 512 29.92 26.43 -15.92
CA CYS A 512 29.02 25.30 -15.63
C CYS A 512 29.26 24.13 -16.58
N VAL A 513 29.43 24.38 -17.89
CA VAL A 513 29.75 23.32 -18.86
C VAL A 513 31.12 22.69 -18.57
N VAL A 514 32.12 23.49 -18.19
CA VAL A 514 33.45 22.98 -17.77
C VAL A 514 33.36 22.17 -16.47
N LEU A 515 32.54 22.58 -15.51
CA LEU A 515 32.29 21.84 -14.27
C LEU A 515 31.57 20.51 -14.53
N ILE A 516 30.52 20.52 -15.36
CA ILE A 516 29.78 19.32 -15.74
C ILE A 516 30.70 18.34 -16.49
N THR A 517 31.50 18.82 -17.43
CA THR A 517 32.47 17.97 -18.16
C THR A 517 33.56 17.44 -17.23
N LYS A 518 34.07 18.23 -16.27
CA LYS A 518 34.97 17.74 -15.21
C LYS A 518 34.32 16.69 -14.31
N ILE A 519 33.05 16.86 -13.92
CA ILE A 519 32.30 15.89 -13.11
C ILE A 519 32.07 14.58 -13.90
N LEU A 520 31.76 14.68 -15.19
CA LEU A 520 31.61 13.52 -16.07
C LEU A 520 32.95 12.80 -16.31
N GLN A 521 34.07 13.54 -16.36
CA GLN A 521 35.42 12.96 -16.40
C GLN A 521 35.82 12.33 -15.05
N LEU A 522 35.40 12.89 -13.91
CA LEU A 522 35.62 12.32 -12.57
C LEU A 522 34.79 11.04 -12.33
N LYS A 523 33.65 10.87 -13.01
CA LYS A 523 32.87 9.61 -13.01
C LYS A 523 33.57 8.47 -13.77
N LYS A 524 34.59 8.73 -14.59
CA LYS A 524 35.46 7.70 -15.16
C LYS A 524 36.68 7.46 -14.27
N ARG A 525 36.47 6.85 -13.09
CA ARG A 525 37.60 6.23 -12.37
C ARG A 525 38.01 4.94 -13.09
N PRO A 526 39.32 4.66 -13.26
CA PRO A 526 39.79 3.38 -13.78
C PRO A 526 39.40 2.27 -12.79
N ARG A 527 38.90 1.14 -13.31
CA ARG A 527 38.65 -0.06 -12.52
C ARG A 527 39.98 -0.58 -11.96
N ILE A 528 40.32 -0.17 -10.74
CA ILE A 528 41.39 -0.80 -9.97
C ILE A 528 40.88 -2.20 -9.60
N LYS A 529 41.41 -3.23 -10.27
CA LYS A 529 41.31 -4.61 -9.82
C LYS A 529 42.03 -4.70 -8.46
N LYS A 530 41.29 -4.60 -7.36
CA LYS A 530 41.83 -4.96 -6.04
C LYS A 530 42.11 -6.46 -6.06
N ARG A 531 43.37 -6.85 -6.19
CA ARG A 531 43.85 -8.19 -5.85
C ARG A 531 43.77 -8.30 -4.32
N ILE A 532 42.75 -9.00 -3.83
CA ILE A 532 42.66 -9.37 -2.43
C ILE A 532 43.69 -10.49 -2.22
N ILE A 533 44.78 -10.19 -1.51
CA ILE A 533 45.66 -11.22 -0.97
C ILE A 533 44.96 -11.72 0.29
N VAL A 534 44.35 -12.91 0.20
CA VAL A 534 43.82 -13.62 1.36
C VAL A 534 45.01 -14.15 2.15
N ASN A 535 45.26 -13.57 3.31
CA ASN A 535 46.22 -14.14 4.25
C ASN A 535 45.58 -15.43 4.81
N LYS A 536 46.15 -16.60 4.47
CA LYS A 536 45.73 -17.89 5.02
C LYS A 536 46.16 -17.98 6.48
N ASN A 537 45.37 -17.44 7.38
CA ASN A 537 45.35 -17.93 8.76
C ASN A 537 44.11 -18.79 8.96
N VAL A 538 44.42 -20.03 9.31
CA VAL A 538 43.56 -21.20 9.43
C VAL A 538 42.49 -20.98 10.51
N THR A 539 41.23 -21.16 10.15
CA THR A 539 40.19 -21.63 11.07
C THR A 539 39.67 -22.97 10.53
N PRO A 540 39.46 -23.98 11.38
CA PRO A 540 39.25 -25.35 10.94
C PRO A 540 37.79 -25.62 10.56
N MET A 541 37.63 -26.54 9.59
CA MET A 541 36.42 -27.25 9.18
C MET A 541 35.56 -26.64 8.06
N THR A 542 35.99 -26.86 6.81
CA THR A 542 35.17 -27.57 5.82
C THR A 542 36.11 -28.33 4.89
N ALA A 543 36.30 -29.62 5.17
CA ALA A 543 36.83 -30.55 4.19
C ALA A 543 35.64 -31.19 3.46
N ARG A 544 35.42 -30.82 2.19
CA ARG A 544 34.77 -31.69 1.21
C ARG A 544 35.61 -31.68 -0.08
N PRO A 545 35.83 -32.85 -0.69
CA PRO A 545 36.61 -32.99 -1.90
C PRO A 545 35.78 -32.65 -3.15
N ASP A 546 36.44 -31.93 -4.05
CA ASP A 546 36.41 -31.95 -5.51
C ASP A 546 35.09 -31.81 -6.31
N GLN A 547 35.15 -30.81 -7.21
CA GLN A 547 34.40 -30.59 -8.46
C GLN A 547 33.06 -29.82 -8.40
N CYS A 548 33.16 -28.48 -8.49
CA CYS A 548 32.69 -27.66 -9.63
C CYS A 548 32.89 -26.18 -9.29
N GLU A 549 33.92 -25.55 -9.85
CA GLU A 549 34.18 -24.12 -9.73
C GLU A 549 33.38 -23.38 -10.82
N ILE A 550 32.32 -22.67 -10.46
CA ILE A 550 31.60 -21.77 -11.38
C ILE A 550 32.17 -20.35 -11.19
N THR A 551 32.83 -19.84 -12.23
CA THR A 551 33.30 -18.45 -12.29
C THR A 551 32.23 -17.55 -12.94
N ILE A 552 32.20 -16.28 -12.53
CA ILE A 552 31.23 -15.23 -12.92
C ILE A 552 31.22 -14.91 -14.44
N GLU A 553 32.09 -15.50 -15.25
CA GLU A 553 32.16 -15.20 -16.69
C GLU A 553 31.32 -16.13 -17.59
N ASN A 554 30.64 -17.15 -17.04
CA ASN A 554 29.78 -18.05 -17.82
C ASN A 554 28.26 -17.91 -17.59
N CYS A 555 27.80 -16.88 -16.87
CA CYS A 555 26.37 -16.72 -16.58
C CYS A 555 25.59 -15.86 -17.60
N CYS A 556 26.25 -15.33 -18.64
CA CYS A 556 25.62 -14.43 -19.62
C CYS A 556 25.45 -15.01 -21.03
N ASN A 557 25.40 -16.33 -21.20
CA ASN A 557 25.12 -16.88 -22.53
C ASN A 557 24.44 -18.26 -22.56
N MET A 558 23.26 -18.38 -21.93
CA MET A 558 22.30 -19.44 -22.28
C MET A 558 20.88 -18.89 -22.11
N ASN A 559 20.19 -18.70 -23.23
CA ASN A 559 18.74 -18.70 -23.29
C ASN A 559 18.23 -20.13 -22.99
N ILE A 560 17.06 -20.21 -22.34
CA ILE A 560 16.26 -21.41 -22.04
C ILE A 560 16.62 -22.14 -20.73
N CYS A 561 15.79 -21.88 -19.72
CA CYS A 561 15.30 -22.89 -18.79
C CYS A 561 13.78 -22.71 -18.69
N GLU A 562 13.04 -23.56 -19.39
CA GLU A 562 11.63 -23.83 -19.12
C GLU A 562 11.54 -24.69 -17.85
N THR A 563 10.78 -24.25 -16.86
CA THR A 563 9.87 -25.09 -16.06
C THR A 563 8.96 -24.19 -15.22
N PRO A 564 7.68 -24.56 -15.06
CA PRO A 564 6.62 -23.66 -14.62
C PRO A 564 6.62 -23.47 -13.10
N CYS A 565 6.49 -22.23 -12.65
CA CYS A 565 6.09 -21.94 -11.28
C CYS A 565 4.62 -22.34 -11.11
N PHE A 566 4.40 -23.43 -10.38
CA PHE A 566 3.08 -23.79 -9.86
C PHE A 566 2.71 -22.82 -8.73
N GLU A 567 1.60 -22.11 -8.89
CA GLU A 567 0.93 -21.38 -7.80
C GLU A 567 0.34 -22.39 -6.79
N PRO A 568 0.55 -22.22 -5.48
CA PRO A 568 -0.27 -22.93 -4.50
C PRO A 568 -1.65 -22.27 -4.42
N ARG A 569 -2.68 -23.04 -4.80
CA ARG A 569 -4.08 -22.71 -4.53
C ARG A 569 -4.28 -22.50 -3.04
N SER A 570 -4.65 -21.27 -2.68
CA SER A 570 -5.28 -20.94 -1.41
C SER A 570 -6.62 -21.68 -1.31
N THR A 571 -6.70 -22.64 -0.39
CA THR A 571 -7.98 -23.20 0.01
C THR A 571 -8.55 -22.39 1.16
N ILE A 572 -9.88 -22.26 1.14
CA ILE A 572 -10.79 -21.65 2.13
C ILE A 572 -11.12 -20.18 1.87
N ARG A 573 -12.08 -19.97 0.94
CA ARG A 573 -13.21 -19.06 1.17
C ARG A 573 -14.35 -19.86 1.81
N PRO A 574 -15.08 -19.34 2.81
CA PRO A 574 -16.34 -19.90 3.25
C PRO A 574 -17.48 -19.44 2.34
N SER A 575 -18.22 -20.39 1.76
CA SER A 575 -19.55 -20.15 1.19
C SER A 575 -20.60 -20.66 2.18
N LEU A 576 -21.50 -19.76 2.56
CA LEU A 576 -22.74 -20.02 3.30
C LEU A 576 -23.89 -20.37 2.33
N LEU A 577 -24.91 -21.07 2.87
CA LEU A 577 -26.18 -21.57 2.30
C LEU A 577 -26.09 -23.04 1.86
N ASP A 578 -26.76 -24.04 2.45
CA ASP A 578 -28.04 -24.10 3.16
C ASP A 578 -28.06 -25.21 4.23
N SER A 579 -28.55 -24.92 5.45
CA SER A 579 -29.51 -25.76 6.22
C SER A 579 -29.78 -25.19 7.62
N LYS A 580 -31.05 -25.23 8.03
CA LYS A 580 -31.62 -24.70 9.27
C LYS A 580 -31.27 -25.56 10.52
N PRO A 581 -31.51 -25.06 11.76
CA PRO A 581 -30.64 -25.29 12.91
C PRO A 581 -31.07 -26.43 13.84
N GLY A 582 -30.09 -27.13 14.41
CA GLY A 582 -30.26 -28.05 15.54
C GLY A 582 -29.63 -27.48 16.82
N LYS A 583 -30.45 -27.32 17.87
CA LYS A 583 -30.03 -27.01 19.23
C LYS A 583 -29.23 -28.19 19.80
N GLU A 584 -27.89 -28.15 19.90
CA GLU A 584 -27.18 -28.97 20.90
C GLU A 584 -25.67 -28.72 21.16
N GLU A 585 -25.09 -27.55 20.88
CA GLU A 585 -23.67 -27.30 21.24
C GLU A 585 -23.46 -26.04 22.09
N LYS A 586 -24.34 -25.83 23.07
CA LYS A 586 -24.17 -24.81 24.12
C LYS A 586 -23.75 -25.41 25.47
N LYS A 587 -22.87 -26.43 25.47
CA LYS A 587 -22.44 -27.07 26.73
C LYS A 587 -20.99 -27.53 26.90
N ASN A 588 -20.10 -27.36 25.93
CA ASN A 588 -18.72 -27.89 26.06
C ASN A 588 -17.59 -26.88 25.77
N LEU A 589 -17.69 -25.65 26.27
CA LEU A 589 -16.57 -24.68 26.26
C LEU A 589 -16.45 -23.88 27.57
N ILE A 590 -16.81 -24.49 28.71
CA ILE A 590 -16.44 -23.98 30.03
C ILE A 590 -15.88 -25.15 30.84
N ALA A 591 -14.59 -25.41 30.65
CA ALA A 591 -13.76 -26.16 31.59
C ALA A 591 -12.32 -25.71 31.36
N ASN A 592 -11.59 -25.47 32.46
CA ASN A 592 -10.18 -25.05 32.56
C ASN A 592 -9.94 -23.57 32.88
N MET A 593 -10.51 -23.09 33.98
CA MET A 593 -9.82 -22.13 34.84
C MET A 593 -9.72 -22.74 36.25
N GLU A 594 -8.55 -23.29 36.56
CA GLU A 594 -8.14 -23.56 37.94
C GLU A 594 -7.71 -22.24 38.59
N TYR A 595 -8.33 -21.92 39.72
CA TYR A 595 -7.86 -20.88 40.65
C TYR A 595 -6.86 -21.51 41.64
N PRO A 596 -5.80 -20.80 42.06
CA PRO A 596 -4.95 -21.27 43.14
C PRO A 596 -5.62 -21.04 44.50
N ASP A 597 -5.66 -22.11 45.30
CA ASP A 597 -6.04 -22.14 46.70
C ASP A 597 -4.99 -21.43 47.59
N ASP A 598 -5.46 -20.50 48.42
CA ASP A 598 -4.82 -20.17 49.70
C ASP A 598 -5.23 -21.24 50.74
N PRO A 599 -4.35 -21.56 51.71
CA PRO A 599 -4.84 -21.38 53.09
C PRO A 599 -3.78 -20.97 54.13
N TYR A 600 -4.29 -20.15 55.07
CA TYR A 600 -3.82 -19.75 56.42
C TYR A 600 -3.01 -18.45 56.58
#